data_AF-A0A944B121-F1
#
_entry.id   AF-A0A944B121-F1
#
_cell.length_a   1.000
_cell.length_b   1.000
_cell.length_c   1.000
_cell.angle_alpha   90.00
_cell.angle_beta   90.00
_cell.angle_gamma   90.00
#
_symmetry.space_group_name_H-M   'P 1'
#
loop_
_entity.id
_entity.type
_entity.pdbx_description
1 polymer ?
#
loop_
_entity_poly.entity_id
_entity_poly.type
_entity_poly.pdbx_seq_one_letter_code
_entity_poly.pdbx_strand_id
1 'polypeptide(L)'
;MKLVKLASITKKMTLAAVGAFLLIFLPMHMGLNLCIIRDDGGEWYRNVCHFMGTNWIVKVFEVILLATVLIHVIVAILLTIENLRARGSVRYAVPSKTKTHFGSKYMIWTGGLIFAFLVLHFVNFYFAKFGLVEGVYTVKTEKLQMHITDKVLDIQQQMESGKIDQQKAQEMMMNLQMEYMPYLQLTQSGQPADKLSKDGKEIINLRGKKELESFAGKDFTDYEPDFYVMCNDLFKNKMYSLIYLLALIILGIHLFHAINSIFQTFGLNHRKYNKAIEYLAAGYAVIVPIGFAIVPLFVLFCK
;
A
#
# COMPACT_ATOMS: atom_id res chain seq x y z
N MET A 1 22.49 -23.04 -11.24
CA MET A 1 22.03 -21.74 -11.77
C MET A 1 23.03 -20.65 -11.38
N LYS A 2 23.90 -20.21 -12.28
CA LYS A 2 24.84 -19.09 -12.02
C LYS A 2 24.08 -17.78 -12.16
N LEU A 3 23.25 -17.45 -11.16
CA LEU A 3 22.66 -16.11 -11.04
C LEU A 3 23.81 -15.12 -10.78
N VAL A 4 24.12 -14.31 -11.80
CA VAL A 4 25.03 -13.15 -11.83
C VAL A 4 26.12 -13.14 -10.74
N LYS A 5 27.35 -13.53 -11.09
CA LYS A 5 28.53 -13.30 -10.23
C LYS A 5 28.90 -11.81 -10.21
N LEU A 6 28.13 -11.00 -9.50
CA LEU A 6 28.54 -9.63 -9.17
C LEU A 6 29.66 -9.67 -8.13
N ALA A 7 30.62 -8.76 -8.25
CA ALA A 7 31.62 -8.55 -7.22
C ALA A 7 30.96 -8.08 -5.91
N SER A 8 31.58 -8.39 -4.77
CA SER A 8 31.06 -7.98 -3.44
C SER A 8 30.87 -6.47 -3.34
N ILE A 9 31.78 -5.68 -3.92
CA ILE A 9 31.67 -4.22 -3.97
C ILE A 9 30.43 -3.77 -4.76
N THR A 10 30.17 -4.37 -5.92
CA THR A 10 29.02 -4.04 -6.76
C THR A 10 27.72 -4.28 -6.01
N LYS A 11 27.58 -5.42 -5.33
CA LYS A 11 26.39 -5.72 -4.52
C LYS A 11 26.17 -4.69 -3.42
N LYS A 12 27.24 -4.30 -2.72
CA LYS A 12 27.17 -3.30 -1.65
C LYS A 12 26.74 -1.93 -2.20
N MET A 13 27.31 -1.50 -3.32
CA MET A 13 26.93 -0.25 -3.99
C MET A 13 25.48 -0.29 -4.50
N THR A 14 25.06 -1.40 -5.11
CA THR A 14 23.67 -1.60 -5.53
C THR A 14 22.73 -1.51 -4.35
N LEU A 15 23.02 -2.21 -3.24
CA LEU A 15 22.21 -2.18 -2.02
C LEU A 15 22.06 -0.76 -1.46
N ALA A 16 23.14 0.02 -1.45
CA ALA A 16 23.13 1.40 -1.01
C ALA A 16 22.32 2.31 -1.94
N ALA A 17 22.46 2.15 -3.27
CA ALA A 17 21.73 2.95 -4.26
C ALA A 17 20.22 2.71 -4.20
N VAL A 18 19.79 1.44 -4.20
CA VAL A 18 18.36 1.11 -4.10
C VAL A 18 17.79 1.45 -2.73
N GLY A 19 18.59 1.31 -1.67
CA GLY A 19 18.22 1.78 -0.32
C GLY A 19 18.01 3.29 -0.26
N ALA A 20 18.88 4.09 -0.91
CA ALA A 20 18.71 5.54 -1.01
C ALA A 20 17.42 5.93 -1.74
N PHE A 21 17.05 5.21 -2.81
CA PHE A 21 15.77 5.43 -3.48
C PHE A 21 14.57 5.14 -2.56
N LEU A 22 14.60 4.06 -1.78
CA LEU A 22 13.55 3.76 -0.79
C LEU A 22 13.45 4.84 0.30
N LEU A 23 14.58 5.41 0.73
CA LEU A 23 14.58 6.53 1.69
C LEU A 23 13.89 7.79 1.14
N ILE A 24 13.90 8.02 -0.16
CA ILE A 24 13.18 9.16 -0.77
C ILE A 24 11.68 8.86 -0.82
N PHE A 25 11.29 7.61 -1.08
CA PHE A 25 9.90 7.20 -1.12
C PHE A 25 9.19 7.30 0.23
N LEU A 26 9.86 6.90 1.32
CA LEU A 26 9.25 6.82 2.65
C LEU A 26 8.54 8.11 3.13
N PRO A 27 9.14 9.31 3.04
CA PRO A 27 8.49 10.56 3.47
C PRO A 27 7.32 10.95 2.57
N MET A 28 7.41 10.69 1.26
CA MET A 28 6.28 10.90 0.35
C MET A 28 5.12 9.95 0.72
N HIS A 29 5.42 8.68 0.93
CA HIS A 29 4.44 7.69 1.36
C HIS A 29 3.80 8.09 2.70
N MET A 30 4.59 8.53 3.67
CA MET A 30 4.12 9.05 4.96
C MET A 30 3.18 10.25 4.77
N GLY A 31 3.57 11.24 3.96
CA GLY A 31 2.77 12.44 3.70
C GLY A 31 1.39 12.12 3.11
N LEU A 32 1.34 11.18 2.16
CA LEU A 32 0.08 10.71 1.56
C LEU A 32 -0.79 9.96 2.59
N ASN A 33 -0.17 9.16 3.46
CA ASN A 33 -0.90 8.45 4.53
C ASN A 33 -1.49 9.43 5.57
N LEU A 34 -0.78 10.51 5.90
CA LEU A 34 -1.25 11.53 6.85
C LEU A 34 -2.52 12.26 6.37
N CYS A 35 -2.86 12.21 5.08
CA CYS A 35 -4.11 12.75 4.56
C CYS A 35 -5.37 12.13 5.22
N ILE A 36 -5.27 10.94 5.81
CA ILE A 36 -6.38 10.25 6.48
C ILE A 36 -6.90 10.97 7.74
N ILE A 37 -6.07 11.86 8.30
CA ILE A 37 -6.36 12.60 9.53
C ILE A 37 -7.38 13.72 9.27
N ARG A 38 -7.53 14.14 8.01
CA ARG A 38 -8.49 15.18 7.64
C ARG A 38 -9.92 14.73 7.96
N ASP A 39 -10.66 15.61 8.62
CA ASP A 39 -12.05 15.35 9.01
C ASP A 39 -13.04 15.77 7.90
N ASP A 40 -13.08 14.96 6.84
CA ASP A 40 -13.94 15.15 5.68
C ASP A 40 -14.60 13.84 5.21
N GLY A 41 -14.74 12.86 6.11
CA GLY A 41 -15.30 11.55 5.76
C GLY A 41 -14.40 10.71 4.82
N GLY A 42 -13.16 11.14 4.58
CA GLY A 42 -12.18 10.44 3.74
C GLY A 42 -12.17 10.90 2.29
N GLU A 43 -12.89 11.97 1.95
CA GLU A 43 -12.97 12.52 0.59
C GLU A 43 -11.58 12.86 0.03
N TRP A 44 -10.78 13.64 0.77
CA TRP A 44 -9.44 14.00 0.33
C TRP A 44 -8.53 12.79 0.14
N TYR A 45 -8.58 11.84 1.07
CA TYR A 45 -7.78 10.61 0.98
C TYR A 45 -8.16 9.79 -0.26
N ARG A 46 -9.46 9.63 -0.53
CA ARG A 46 -9.94 8.93 -1.73
C ARG A 46 -9.52 9.64 -3.01
N ASN A 47 -9.61 10.97 -3.07
CA ASN A 47 -9.17 11.74 -4.24
C ASN A 47 -7.67 11.56 -4.49
N VAL A 48 -6.86 11.56 -3.45
CA VAL A 48 -5.41 11.26 -3.54
C VAL A 48 -5.17 9.83 -4.03
N CYS A 49 -5.91 8.84 -3.49
CA CYS A 49 -5.84 7.45 -3.94
C CYS A 49 -6.28 7.28 -5.40
N HIS A 50 -7.34 7.96 -5.82
CA HIS A 50 -7.83 7.98 -7.20
C HIS A 50 -6.77 8.53 -8.14
N PHE A 51 -6.14 9.67 -7.78
CA PHE A 51 -5.04 10.25 -8.55
C PHE A 51 -3.86 9.30 -8.68
N MET A 52 -3.42 8.66 -7.59
CA MET A 52 -2.35 7.65 -7.63
C MET A 52 -2.74 6.40 -8.43
N GLY A 53 -4.04 6.07 -8.41
CA GLY A 53 -4.65 4.95 -9.10
C GLY A 53 -4.70 5.13 -10.62
N THR A 54 -4.89 6.36 -11.10
CA THR A 54 -5.14 6.68 -12.51
C THR A 54 -3.94 7.30 -13.22
N ASN A 55 -3.04 7.97 -12.49
CA ASN A 55 -1.87 8.63 -13.07
C ASN A 55 -0.81 7.61 -13.54
N TRP A 56 -0.55 7.56 -14.85
CA TRP A 56 0.39 6.60 -15.44
C TRP A 56 1.83 6.75 -14.95
N ILE A 57 2.28 7.96 -14.59
CA ILE A 57 3.63 8.18 -14.02
C ILE A 57 3.72 7.47 -12.68
N VAL A 58 2.70 7.64 -11.82
CA VAL A 58 2.64 6.99 -10.51
C VAL A 58 2.61 5.47 -10.66
N LYS A 59 1.90 4.94 -11.67
CA LYS A 59 1.90 3.50 -11.97
C LYS A 59 3.27 2.95 -12.36
N VAL A 60 4.04 3.70 -13.15
CA VAL A 60 5.42 3.31 -13.48
C VAL A 60 6.28 3.28 -12.21
N PHE A 61 6.17 4.30 -11.36
CA PHE A 61 6.87 4.32 -10.07
C PHE A 61 6.44 3.19 -9.14
N GLU A 62 5.15 2.80 -9.12
CA GLU A 62 4.63 1.65 -8.35
C GLU A 62 5.41 0.37 -8.69
N VAL A 63 5.61 0.08 -9.98
CA VAL A 63 6.36 -1.09 -10.45
C VAL A 63 7.85 -0.99 -10.10
N ILE A 64 8.46 0.19 -10.31
CA ILE A 64 9.87 0.45 -9.97
C ILE A 64 10.10 0.28 -8.46
N LEU A 65 9.19 0.76 -7.62
CA LEU A 65 9.26 0.64 -6.16
C LEU A 65 9.20 -0.81 -5.73
N LEU A 66 8.25 -1.58 -6.25
CA LEU A 66 8.15 -3.00 -5.95
C LEU A 66 9.42 -3.75 -6.36
N ALA A 67 9.91 -3.51 -7.58
CA ALA A 67 11.17 -4.09 -8.06
C ALA A 67 12.36 -3.69 -7.17
N THR A 68 12.43 -2.43 -6.75
CA THR A 68 13.49 -1.91 -5.87
C THR A 68 13.47 -2.60 -4.51
N VAL A 69 12.30 -2.76 -3.88
CA VAL A 69 12.17 -3.48 -2.60
C VAL A 69 12.66 -4.93 -2.75
N LEU A 70 12.27 -5.62 -3.83
CA LEU A 70 12.72 -6.99 -4.09
C LEU A 70 14.23 -7.07 -4.30
N ILE A 71 14.80 -6.18 -5.12
CA ILE A 71 16.25 -6.11 -5.34
C ILE A 71 16.98 -5.82 -4.03
N HIS A 72 16.48 -4.89 -3.21
CA HIS A 72 17.05 -4.57 -1.91
C HIS A 72 17.13 -5.80 -1.00
N VAL A 73 16.02 -6.53 -0.85
CA VAL A 73 15.94 -7.73 -0.02
C VAL A 73 16.84 -8.84 -0.56
N ILE A 74 16.79 -9.13 -1.87
CA ILE A 74 17.59 -10.18 -2.50
C ILE A 74 19.08 -9.90 -2.33
N VAL A 75 19.54 -8.68 -2.67
CA VAL A 75 20.96 -8.32 -2.57
C VAL A 75 21.41 -8.32 -1.10
N ALA A 76 20.58 -7.87 -0.16
CA ALA A 76 20.89 -7.93 1.27
C ALA A 76 21.08 -9.37 1.77
N ILE A 77 20.23 -10.30 1.35
CA ILE A 77 20.33 -11.73 1.69
C ILE A 77 21.59 -12.33 1.07
N LEU A 78 21.83 -12.10 -0.23
CA LEU A 78 23.02 -12.61 -0.92
C LEU A 78 24.31 -12.13 -0.25
N LEU A 79 24.39 -10.85 0.09
CA LEU A 79 25.55 -10.28 0.79
C LEU A 79 25.71 -10.87 2.20
N THR A 80 24.60 -11.11 2.90
CA THR A 80 24.64 -11.76 4.23
C THR A 80 25.15 -13.19 4.13
N ILE A 81 24.68 -13.97 3.17
CA ILE A 81 25.14 -15.35 2.94
C ILE A 81 26.64 -15.35 2.59
N GLU A 82 27.10 -14.44 1.73
CA GLU A 82 28.50 -14.31 1.38
C GLU A 82 29.37 -13.95 2.59
N ASN A 83 28.92 -13.00 3.41
CA ASN A 83 29.61 -12.64 4.65
C ASN A 83 29.66 -13.80 5.65
N LEU A 84 28.60 -14.61 5.74
CA LEU A 84 28.57 -15.81 6.60
C LEU A 84 29.52 -16.89 6.09
N ARG A 85 29.54 -17.15 4.78
CA ARG A 85 30.45 -18.14 4.16
C ARG A 85 31.91 -17.72 4.28
N ALA A 86 32.21 -16.43 4.12
CA ALA A 86 33.56 -15.90 4.23
C ALA A 86 34.16 -15.97 5.64
N ARG A 87 33.33 -16.07 6.69
CA ARG A 87 33.82 -16.25 8.08
C ARG A 87 34.45 -17.63 8.32
N GLY A 88 34.15 -18.63 7.49
CA GLY A 88 34.67 -20.00 7.64
C GLY A 88 34.21 -20.69 8.93
N SER A 89 34.66 -21.94 9.13
CA SER A 89 34.39 -22.73 10.35
C SER A 89 35.47 -22.58 11.43
N VAL A 90 36.61 -21.97 11.09
CA VAL A 90 37.76 -21.87 11.99
C VAL A 90 37.61 -20.65 12.88
N ARG A 91 37.55 -20.88 14.20
CA ARG A 91 37.52 -19.81 15.21
C ARG A 91 38.81 -19.00 15.10
N TYR A 92 38.71 -17.67 15.01
CA TYR A 92 39.88 -16.80 14.98
C TYR A 92 40.80 -17.11 16.17
N ALA A 93 42.09 -17.34 15.89
CA ALA A 93 43.10 -17.62 16.91
C ALA A 93 43.22 -16.47 17.94
N VAL A 94 42.89 -15.25 17.53
CA VAL A 94 42.80 -14.06 18.39
C VAL A 94 41.41 -13.43 18.23
N PRO A 95 40.67 -13.18 19.31
CA PRO A 95 39.40 -12.47 19.21
C PRO A 95 39.62 -11.05 18.70
N SER A 96 38.81 -10.62 17.73
CA SER A 96 38.83 -9.24 17.23
C SER A 96 38.51 -8.25 18.36
N LYS A 97 39.36 -7.23 18.55
CA LYS A 97 39.15 -6.15 19.53
C LYS A 97 38.14 -5.10 19.05
N THR A 98 37.74 -5.13 17.78
CA THR A 98 36.84 -4.13 17.20
C THR A 98 35.39 -4.43 17.58
N LYS A 99 34.78 -3.56 18.41
CA LYS A 99 33.34 -3.66 18.74
C LYS A 99 32.52 -3.37 17.48
N THR A 100 31.82 -4.36 16.95
CA THR A 100 30.86 -4.16 15.86
C THR A 100 29.67 -3.36 16.37
N HIS A 101 29.31 -2.28 15.68
CA HIS A 101 28.17 -1.44 16.05
C HIS A 101 26.87 -2.26 16.09
N PHE A 102 26.01 -2.01 17.10
CA PHE A 102 24.77 -2.75 17.34
C PHE A 102 23.90 -2.86 16.09
N GLY A 103 23.69 -1.74 15.39
CA GLY A 103 22.89 -1.70 14.15
C GLY A 103 23.40 -2.69 13.10
N SER A 104 24.71 -2.74 12.86
CA SER A 104 25.33 -3.64 11.87
C SER A 104 25.14 -5.12 12.23
N LYS A 105 25.19 -5.45 13.53
CA LYS A 105 25.03 -6.82 14.01
C LYS A 105 23.62 -7.37 13.77
N TYR A 106 22.60 -6.51 13.88
CA TYR A 106 21.19 -6.92 13.79
C TYR A 106 20.49 -6.50 12.48
N MET A 107 21.20 -5.92 11.50
CA MET A 107 20.58 -5.42 10.25
C MET A 107 19.72 -6.44 9.49
N ILE A 108 20.19 -7.68 9.37
CA ILE A 108 19.41 -8.71 8.67
C ILE A 108 18.13 -9.08 9.44
N TRP A 109 18.18 -9.01 10.77
CA TRP A 109 17.04 -9.30 11.64
C TRP A 109 16.00 -8.18 11.60
N THR A 110 16.45 -6.91 11.72
CA THR A 110 15.54 -5.77 11.57
C THR A 110 14.94 -5.73 10.17
N GLY A 111 15.72 -6.00 9.12
CA GLY A 111 15.25 -6.13 7.75
C GLY A 111 14.24 -7.28 7.57
N GLY A 112 14.48 -8.43 8.18
CA GLY A 112 13.56 -9.58 8.14
C GLY A 112 12.21 -9.31 8.81
N LEU A 113 12.21 -8.63 9.97
CA LEU A 113 10.98 -8.23 10.65
C LEU A 113 10.19 -7.20 9.84
N ILE A 114 10.89 -6.22 9.25
CA ILE A 114 10.27 -5.24 8.34
C ILE A 114 9.71 -5.95 7.10
N PHE A 115 10.41 -6.92 6.54
CA PHE A 115 9.93 -7.68 5.40
C PHE A 115 8.65 -8.47 5.72
N ALA A 116 8.59 -9.13 6.88
CA ALA A 116 7.38 -9.81 7.33
C ALA A 116 6.19 -8.83 7.46
N PHE A 117 6.44 -7.64 8.02
CA PHE A 117 5.46 -6.57 8.07
C PHE A 117 5.05 -6.08 6.67
N LEU A 118 6.00 -5.93 5.72
CA LEU A 118 5.73 -5.53 4.34
C LEU A 118 4.88 -6.55 3.60
N VAL A 119 5.05 -7.85 3.84
CA VAL A 119 4.17 -8.89 3.28
C VAL A 119 2.74 -8.67 3.73
N LEU A 120 2.51 -8.49 5.03
CA LEU A 120 1.19 -8.18 5.58
C LEU A 120 0.63 -6.86 5.02
N HIS A 121 1.45 -5.83 4.89
CA HIS A 121 1.08 -4.56 4.26
C HIS A 121 0.65 -4.76 2.78
N PHE A 122 1.38 -5.54 2.00
CA PHE A 122 1.04 -5.82 0.60
C PHE A 122 -0.22 -6.67 0.46
N VAL A 123 -0.43 -7.66 1.33
CA VAL A 123 -1.67 -8.45 1.36
C VAL A 123 -2.88 -7.54 1.59
N ASN A 124 -2.79 -6.65 2.58
CA ASN A 124 -3.89 -5.78 2.96
C ASN A 124 -4.21 -4.70 1.92
N PHE A 125 -3.23 -4.18 1.19
CA PHE A 125 -3.44 -3.04 0.28
C PHE A 125 -3.15 -3.36 -1.19
N TYR A 126 -1.97 -3.89 -1.49
CA TYR A 126 -1.53 -4.11 -2.87
C TYR A 126 -2.29 -5.25 -3.55
N PHE A 127 -2.42 -6.41 -2.90
CA PHE A 127 -3.12 -7.56 -3.46
C PHE A 127 -4.65 -7.41 -3.39
N ALA A 128 -5.16 -6.71 -2.38
CA ALA A 128 -6.58 -6.32 -2.32
C ALA A 128 -6.98 -5.44 -3.53
N LYS A 129 -6.10 -4.56 -4.02
CA LYS A 129 -6.30 -3.77 -5.25
C LYS A 129 -6.63 -4.64 -6.47
N PHE A 130 -6.05 -5.84 -6.56
CA PHE A 130 -6.25 -6.78 -7.66
C PHE A 130 -7.38 -7.79 -7.39
N GLY A 131 -8.06 -7.71 -6.24
CA GLY A 131 -9.10 -8.67 -5.86
C GLY A 131 -8.58 -10.07 -5.54
N LEU A 132 -7.27 -10.21 -5.26
CA LEU A 132 -6.68 -11.48 -4.81
C LEU A 132 -7.00 -11.78 -3.34
N VAL A 133 -7.36 -10.74 -2.59
CA VAL A 133 -7.76 -10.77 -1.19
C VAL A 133 -9.01 -9.90 -1.05
N GLU A 134 -9.88 -10.23 -0.10
CA GLU A 134 -11.06 -9.41 0.20
C GLU A 134 -10.65 -7.98 0.55
N GLY A 135 -11.12 -7.03 -0.26
CA GLY A 135 -10.96 -5.59 -0.04
C GLY A 135 -12.31 -4.91 0.13
N VAL A 136 -12.28 -3.60 0.34
CA VAL A 136 -13.50 -2.77 0.31
C VAL A 136 -13.48 -1.98 -1.00
N TYR A 137 -14.61 -1.91 -1.68
CA TYR A 137 -14.78 -1.19 -2.94
C TYR A 137 -15.80 -0.09 -2.79
N THR A 138 -15.50 1.10 -3.29
CA THR A 138 -16.45 2.21 -3.38
C THR A 138 -17.11 2.24 -4.75
N VAL A 139 -18.43 2.38 -4.75
CA VAL A 139 -19.24 2.67 -5.93
C VAL A 139 -19.88 4.04 -5.75
N LYS A 140 -19.80 4.89 -6.78
CA LYS A 140 -20.55 6.15 -6.82
C LYS A 140 -21.96 5.86 -7.35
N THR A 141 -22.99 6.26 -6.62
CA THR A 141 -24.39 6.01 -7.03
C THR A 141 -24.71 6.63 -8.39
N GLU A 142 -24.20 7.82 -8.67
CA GLU A 142 -24.34 8.50 -9.97
C GLU A 142 -23.87 7.63 -11.14
N LYS A 143 -22.73 6.93 -10.98
CA LYS A 143 -22.18 6.06 -12.02
C LYS A 143 -22.99 4.79 -12.19
N LEU A 144 -23.42 4.20 -11.08
CA LEU A 144 -24.25 3.01 -11.10
C LEU A 144 -25.60 3.31 -11.76
N GLN A 145 -26.20 4.46 -11.47
CA GLN A 145 -27.45 4.90 -12.08
C GLN A 145 -27.30 5.14 -13.59
N MET A 146 -26.20 5.75 -14.04
CA MET A 146 -25.91 5.90 -15.47
C MET A 146 -25.76 4.53 -16.15
N HIS A 147 -25.03 3.59 -15.55
CA HIS A 147 -24.86 2.23 -16.08
C HIS A 147 -26.20 1.49 -16.23
N ILE A 148 -27.08 1.59 -15.22
CA ILE A 148 -28.43 1.02 -15.29
C ILE A 148 -29.23 1.68 -16.41
N THR A 149 -29.16 3.02 -16.52
CA THR A 149 -29.88 3.78 -17.56
C THR A 149 -29.43 3.41 -18.96
N ASP A 150 -28.12 3.25 -19.19
CA ASP A 150 -27.56 2.84 -20.48
C ASP A 150 -28.04 1.43 -20.87
N LYS A 151 -28.12 0.50 -19.92
CA LYS A 151 -28.70 -0.84 -20.15
C LYS A 151 -30.18 -0.79 -20.51
N VAL A 152 -30.97 0.02 -19.82
CA VAL A 152 -32.38 0.23 -20.13
C VAL A 152 -32.54 0.79 -21.55
N LEU A 153 -31.71 1.76 -21.93
CA LEU A 153 -31.72 2.37 -23.25
C LEU A 153 -31.32 1.37 -24.35
N ASP A 154 -30.31 0.53 -24.12
CA ASP A 154 -29.91 -0.53 -25.06
C ASP A 154 -31.06 -1.53 -25.29
N ILE A 155 -31.76 -1.96 -24.24
CA ILE A 155 -32.95 -2.83 -24.38
C ILE A 155 -34.03 -2.15 -25.22
N GLN A 156 -34.30 -0.87 -24.97
CA GLN A 156 -35.29 -0.10 -25.72
C GLN A 156 -34.89 0.02 -27.21
N GLN A 157 -33.64 0.34 -27.51
CA GLN A 157 -33.12 0.43 -28.87
C GLN A 157 -33.16 -0.90 -29.62
N GLN A 158 -32.85 -2.02 -28.94
CA GLN A 158 -32.95 -3.35 -29.54
C GLN A 158 -34.39 -3.71 -29.87
N MET A 159 -35.35 -3.30 -29.04
CA MET A 159 -36.78 -3.50 -29.30
C MET A 159 -37.25 -2.64 -30.48
N GLU A 160 -36.89 -1.35 -30.52
CA GLU A 160 -37.25 -0.42 -31.60
C GLU A 160 -36.66 -0.83 -32.96
N SER A 161 -35.43 -1.34 -32.96
CA SER A 161 -34.77 -1.85 -34.17
C SER A 161 -35.28 -3.22 -34.63
N GLY A 162 -36.19 -3.84 -33.88
CA GLY A 162 -36.74 -5.17 -34.18
C GLY A 162 -35.74 -6.32 -33.96
N LYS A 163 -34.60 -6.09 -33.29
CA LYS A 163 -33.63 -7.14 -32.93
C LYS A 163 -34.19 -8.08 -31.86
N ILE A 164 -35.03 -7.57 -30.97
CA ILE A 164 -35.75 -8.34 -29.96
C ILE A 164 -37.25 -8.01 -30.03
N ASP A 165 -38.09 -8.97 -29.69
CA ASP A 165 -39.54 -8.77 -29.57
C ASP A 165 -39.92 -8.12 -28.22
N GLN A 166 -41.18 -7.69 -28.10
CA GLN A 166 -41.70 -7.06 -26.88
C GLN A 166 -41.63 -7.96 -25.65
N GLN A 167 -41.83 -9.27 -25.81
CA GLN A 167 -41.82 -10.23 -24.70
C GLN A 167 -40.40 -10.35 -24.13
N LYS A 168 -39.41 -10.49 -25.01
CA LYS A 168 -38.00 -10.56 -24.65
C LYS A 168 -37.50 -9.26 -24.05
N ALA A 169 -37.95 -8.10 -24.57
CA ALA A 169 -37.63 -6.81 -23.97
C ALA A 169 -38.17 -6.68 -22.53
N GLN A 170 -39.42 -7.11 -22.29
CA GLN A 170 -40.00 -7.15 -20.95
C GLN A 170 -39.25 -8.10 -20.00
N GLU A 171 -38.88 -9.29 -20.48
CA GLU A 171 -38.09 -10.25 -19.72
C GLU A 171 -36.73 -9.67 -19.32
N MET A 172 -36.00 -9.06 -20.26
CA MET A 172 -34.71 -8.42 -20.01
C MET A 172 -34.84 -7.26 -19.01
N MET A 173 -35.90 -6.46 -19.11
CA MET A 173 -36.16 -5.36 -18.17
C MET A 173 -36.44 -5.88 -16.75
N MET A 174 -37.21 -6.96 -16.61
CA MET A 174 -37.48 -7.60 -15.32
C MET A 174 -36.21 -8.18 -14.71
N ASN A 175 -35.38 -8.88 -15.51
CA ASN A 175 -34.10 -9.43 -15.05
C ASN A 175 -33.14 -8.32 -14.62
N LEU A 176 -33.10 -7.21 -15.36
CA LEU A 176 -32.32 -6.05 -15.00
C LEU A 176 -32.80 -5.44 -13.68
N GLN A 177 -34.11 -5.25 -13.53
CA GLN A 177 -34.68 -4.75 -12.29
C GLN A 177 -34.30 -5.66 -11.10
N MET A 178 -34.42 -6.98 -11.27
CA MET A 178 -34.01 -7.99 -10.27
C MET A 178 -32.52 -7.93 -9.90
N GLU A 179 -31.63 -7.76 -10.89
CA GLU A 179 -30.19 -7.62 -10.69
C GLU A 179 -29.85 -6.41 -9.81
N TYR A 180 -30.52 -5.27 -10.03
CA TYR A 180 -30.25 -4.02 -9.31
C TYR A 180 -31.24 -3.75 -8.16
N MET A 181 -32.09 -4.71 -7.80
CA MET A 181 -33.02 -4.59 -6.66
C MET A 181 -32.33 -4.15 -5.36
N PRO A 182 -31.14 -4.67 -4.98
CA PRO A 182 -30.45 -4.23 -3.77
C PRO A 182 -30.15 -2.72 -3.78
N TYR A 183 -29.70 -2.18 -4.90
CA TYR A 183 -29.45 -0.75 -5.07
C TYR A 183 -30.75 0.08 -5.03
N LEU A 184 -31.79 -0.38 -5.73
CA LEU A 184 -33.10 0.29 -5.77
C LEU A 184 -33.76 0.33 -4.38
N GLN A 185 -33.63 -0.73 -3.58
CA GLN A 185 -34.12 -0.75 -2.20
C GLN A 185 -33.38 0.24 -1.30
N LEU A 186 -32.06 0.36 -1.47
CA LEU A 186 -31.23 1.23 -0.65
C LEU A 186 -31.60 2.71 -0.88
N THR A 187 -31.73 3.12 -2.13
CA THR A 187 -32.16 4.48 -2.52
C THR A 187 -33.59 4.82 -2.10
N GLN A 188 -34.49 3.83 -2.03
CA GLN A 188 -35.87 4.02 -1.57
C GLN A 188 -36.01 4.06 -0.03
N SER A 189 -35.07 3.46 0.70
CA SER A 189 -35.13 3.32 2.16
C SER A 189 -34.74 4.59 2.95
N GLY A 190 -34.25 5.63 2.28
CA GLY A 190 -33.81 6.87 2.93
C GLY A 190 -32.59 6.71 3.85
N GLN A 191 -31.93 5.55 3.84
CA GLN A 191 -30.65 5.36 4.50
C GLN A 191 -29.53 5.73 3.52
N PRO A 192 -28.78 6.82 3.74
CA PRO A 192 -27.63 7.10 2.91
C PRO A 192 -26.62 6.00 3.17
N ALA A 193 -26.23 5.31 2.10
CA ALA A 193 -25.06 4.48 2.10
C ALA A 193 -23.90 5.28 2.70
N ASP A 194 -23.25 4.63 3.65
CA ASP A 194 -22.12 5.07 4.44
C ASP A 194 -21.15 6.02 3.70
N LYS A 195 -21.45 7.32 3.93
CA LYS A 195 -20.64 8.55 3.75
C LYS A 195 -21.12 9.43 2.59
N LEU A 196 -21.85 10.49 2.91
CA LEU A 196 -21.88 11.68 2.07
C LEU A 196 -20.45 12.23 1.92
N SER A 197 -19.96 12.32 0.68
CA SER A 197 -18.93 13.31 0.32
C SER A 197 -19.53 14.70 0.60
N LYS A 198 -18.74 15.69 1.00
CA LYS A 198 -19.25 17.05 1.28
C LYS A 198 -19.96 17.70 0.06
N ASP A 199 -19.77 17.11 -1.12
CA ASP A 199 -20.38 17.48 -2.39
C ASP A 199 -21.75 16.82 -2.69
N GLY A 200 -22.35 16.06 -1.75
CA GLY A 200 -23.69 15.48 -1.96
C GLY A 200 -23.75 14.28 -2.90
N LYS A 201 -22.59 13.73 -3.31
CA LYS A 201 -22.50 12.49 -4.08
C LYS A 201 -22.55 11.29 -3.12
N GLU A 202 -23.63 10.52 -3.17
CA GLU A 202 -23.76 9.29 -2.39
C GLU A 202 -22.73 8.26 -2.88
N ILE A 203 -21.89 7.77 -1.96
CA ILE A 203 -20.96 6.67 -2.21
C ILE A 203 -21.36 5.47 -1.37
N ILE A 204 -21.16 4.28 -1.90
CA ILE A 204 -21.49 3.02 -1.25
C ILE A 204 -20.22 2.19 -1.12
N ASN A 205 -19.91 1.71 0.10
CA ASN A 205 -18.74 0.85 0.31
C ASN A 205 -19.19 -0.61 0.47
N LEU A 206 -18.64 -1.47 -0.38
CA LEU A 206 -19.02 -2.88 -0.50
C LEU A 206 -17.81 -3.74 -0.12
N ARG A 207 -18.00 -4.74 0.74
CA ARG A 207 -16.93 -5.60 1.26
C ARG A 207 -16.81 -6.84 0.39
N GLY A 208 -15.73 -6.86 -0.38
CA GLY A 208 -15.39 -7.97 -1.26
C GLY A 208 -16.13 -7.95 -2.58
N LYS A 209 -15.62 -8.74 -3.53
CA LYS A 209 -16.11 -8.76 -4.90
C LYS A 209 -17.53 -9.35 -5.02
N LYS A 210 -17.88 -10.30 -4.15
CA LYS A 210 -19.22 -10.92 -4.16
C LYS A 210 -20.31 -9.93 -3.80
N GLU A 211 -20.09 -9.11 -2.77
CA GLU A 211 -21.04 -8.07 -2.37
C GLU A 211 -21.17 -7.02 -3.48
N LEU A 212 -20.03 -6.59 -4.05
CA LEU A 212 -19.98 -5.70 -5.20
C LEU A 212 -20.81 -6.23 -6.39
N GLU A 213 -20.57 -7.47 -6.82
CA GLU A 213 -21.28 -8.09 -7.94
C GLU A 213 -22.78 -8.28 -7.64
N SER A 214 -23.14 -8.58 -6.38
CA SER A 214 -24.54 -8.73 -5.97
C SER A 214 -25.29 -7.41 -5.93
N PHE A 215 -24.58 -6.29 -5.71
CA PHE A 215 -25.17 -4.98 -5.53
C PHE A 215 -25.18 -4.15 -6.82
N ALA A 216 -24.06 -4.19 -7.57
CA ALA A 216 -23.84 -3.38 -8.75
C ALA A 216 -23.91 -4.17 -10.06
N GLY A 217 -24.21 -5.47 -10.01
CA GLY A 217 -24.17 -6.34 -11.19
C GLY A 217 -22.76 -6.78 -11.56
N LYS A 218 -22.66 -7.90 -12.29
CA LYS A 218 -21.37 -8.53 -12.62
C LYS A 218 -20.55 -7.77 -13.66
N ASP A 219 -21.21 -6.99 -14.48
CA ASP A 219 -20.63 -6.26 -15.60
C ASP A 219 -20.30 -4.81 -15.27
N PHE A 220 -20.65 -4.34 -14.07
CA PHE A 220 -20.27 -3.02 -13.59
C PHE A 220 -18.77 -2.98 -13.27
N THR A 221 -18.06 -2.05 -13.92
CA THR A 221 -16.60 -1.91 -13.80
C THR A 221 -16.15 -0.59 -13.20
N ASP A 222 -17.08 0.34 -12.99
CA ASP A 222 -16.84 1.70 -12.52
C ASP A 222 -16.76 1.81 -10.98
N TYR A 223 -15.95 0.93 -10.37
CA TYR A 223 -15.69 0.88 -8.94
C TYR A 223 -14.19 1.01 -8.62
N GLU A 224 -13.88 1.45 -7.41
CA GLU A 224 -12.49 1.67 -6.97
C GLU A 224 -12.25 1.08 -5.58
N PRO A 225 -11.07 0.52 -5.26
CA PRO A 225 -10.75 0.11 -3.89
C PRO A 225 -10.77 1.29 -2.91
N ASP A 226 -11.51 1.16 -1.79
CA ASP A 226 -11.60 2.18 -0.74
C ASP A 226 -10.50 1.99 0.32
N PHE A 227 -9.31 2.51 0.02
CA PHE A 227 -8.20 2.48 0.97
C PHE A 227 -8.47 3.28 2.24
N TYR A 228 -9.38 4.27 2.24
CA TYR A 228 -9.74 5.01 3.45
C TYR A 228 -10.51 4.11 4.43
N VAL A 229 -11.54 3.41 3.96
CA VAL A 229 -12.29 2.45 4.80
C VAL A 229 -11.35 1.34 5.28
N MET A 230 -10.58 0.75 4.37
CA MET A 230 -9.66 -0.35 4.70
C MET A 230 -8.64 0.05 5.78
N CYS A 231 -8.03 1.23 5.67
CA CYS A 231 -7.11 1.74 6.69
C CYS A 231 -7.81 1.92 8.05
N ASN A 232 -9.00 2.54 8.08
CA ASN A 232 -9.73 2.74 9.33
C ASN A 232 -10.12 1.40 9.99
N ASP A 233 -10.60 0.44 9.21
CA ASP A 233 -10.99 -0.89 9.73
C ASP A 233 -9.79 -1.65 10.32
N LEU A 234 -8.66 -1.65 9.61
CA LEU A 234 -7.43 -2.29 10.07
C LEU A 234 -6.91 -1.63 11.35
N PHE A 235 -6.87 -0.30 11.41
CA PHE A 235 -6.30 0.41 12.56
C PHE A 235 -7.23 0.48 13.78
N LYS A 236 -8.54 0.27 13.62
CA LYS A 236 -9.45 0.02 14.74
C LYS A 236 -9.13 -1.29 15.47
N ASN A 237 -8.50 -2.26 14.80
CA ASN A 237 -8.00 -3.45 15.46
C ASN A 237 -6.75 -3.13 16.29
N LYS A 238 -6.90 -3.15 17.62
CA LYS A 238 -5.83 -2.84 18.58
C LYS A 238 -4.57 -3.71 18.39
N MET A 239 -4.73 -4.99 18.08
CA MET A 239 -3.60 -5.90 17.88
C MET A 239 -2.83 -5.53 16.61
N TYR A 240 -3.56 -5.28 15.51
CA TYR A 240 -2.95 -4.85 14.25
C TYR A 240 -2.17 -3.54 14.43
N SER A 241 -2.79 -2.55 15.08
CA SER A 241 -2.15 -1.27 15.37
C SER A 241 -0.92 -1.42 16.26
N LEU A 242 -0.95 -2.29 17.27
CA LEU A 242 0.24 -2.58 18.09
C LEU A 242 1.38 -3.19 17.26
N ILE A 243 1.09 -4.18 16.42
CA ILE A 243 2.08 -4.80 15.53
C ILE A 243 2.68 -3.75 14.59
N TYR A 244 1.85 -2.87 14.02
CA TYR A 244 2.28 -1.78 13.16
C TYR A 244 3.23 -0.81 13.90
N LEU A 245 2.88 -0.38 15.11
CA LEU A 245 3.71 0.51 15.93
C LEU A 245 5.06 -0.13 16.30
N LEU A 246 5.08 -1.42 16.63
CA LEU A 246 6.33 -2.16 16.89
C LEU A 246 7.20 -2.26 15.64
N ALA A 247 6.59 -2.52 14.48
CA ALA A 247 7.29 -2.54 13.20
C ALA A 247 7.93 -1.18 12.87
N LEU A 248 7.29 -0.07 13.23
CA LEU A 248 7.84 1.29 13.05
C LEU A 248 9.07 1.56 13.92
N ILE A 249 9.11 1.03 15.16
CA ILE A 249 10.31 1.14 16.01
C ILE A 249 11.48 0.39 15.36
N ILE A 250 11.23 -0.82 14.87
CA ILE A 250 12.23 -1.62 14.16
C ILE A 250 12.68 -0.92 12.88
N LEU A 251 11.73 -0.30 12.14
CA LEU A 251 12.01 0.51 10.97
C LEU A 251 12.93 1.68 11.33
N GLY A 252 12.67 2.43 12.41
CA GLY A 252 13.54 3.51 12.87
C GLY A 252 14.98 3.05 13.10
N ILE A 253 15.17 1.93 13.80
CA ILE A 253 16.50 1.33 14.02
C ILE A 253 17.17 0.96 12.68
N HIS A 254 16.41 0.37 11.76
CA HIS A 254 16.89 -0.01 10.44
C HIS A 254 17.31 1.22 9.62
N LEU A 255 16.49 2.27 9.60
CA LEU A 255 16.73 3.53 8.87
C LEU A 255 17.97 4.26 9.40
N PHE A 256 18.12 4.36 10.73
CA PHE A 256 19.27 5.01 11.35
C PHE A 256 20.58 4.37 10.85
N HIS A 257 20.65 3.04 10.85
CA HIS A 257 21.83 2.36 10.34
C HIS A 257 21.94 2.43 8.81
N ALA A 258 20.83 2.29 8.08
CA ALA A 258 20.81 2.31 6.63
C ALA A 258 21.40 3.62 6.07
N ILE A 259 20.99 4.77 6.61
CA ILE A 259 21.49 6.08 6.18
C ILE A 259 23.01 6.16 6.39
N ASN A 260 23.49 5.87 7.61
CA ASN A 260 24.91 5.87 7.90
C ASN A 260 25.71 4.91 6.98
N SER A 261 25.16 3.72 6.72
CA SER A 261 25.78 2.73 5.83
C SER A 261 25.82 3.19 4.36
N ILE A 262 24.82 3.92 3.88
CA ILE A 262 24.77 4.47 2.52
C ILE A 262 25.90 5.47 2.31
N PHE A 263 26.06 6.45 3.21
CA PHE A 263 27.13 7.45 3.10
C PHE A 263 28.52 6.80 3.15
N GLN A 264 28.71 5.81 4.02
CA GLN A 264 29.97 5.04 4.07
C GLN A 264 30.23 4.26 2.77
N THR A 265 29.19 3.68 2.17
CA THR A 265 29.32 2.87 0.95
C THR A 265 29.67 3.72 -0.26
N PHE A 266 29.16 4.95 -0.34
CA PHE A 266 29.50 5.90 -1.40
C PHE A 266 30.82 6.65 -1.15
N GLY A 267 31.59 6.29 -0.12
CA GLY A 267 32.88 6.91 0.19
C GLY A 267 32.78 8.30 0.83
N LEU A 268 31.58 8.72 1.24
CA LEU A 268 31.30 9.97 1.94
C LEU A 268 31.52 9.82 3.45
N ASN A 269 32.57 9.12 3.86
CA ASN A 269 32.90 8.93 5.28
C ASN A 269 34.06 9.85 5.66
N HIS A 270 33.78 10.92 6.40
CA HIS A 270 34.79 11.92 6.74
C HIS A 270 34.55 12.56 8.12
N ARG A 271 35.63 12.68 8.92
CA ARG A 271 35.59 13.17 10.31
C ARG A 271 34.89 14.53 10.48
N LYS A 272 34.99 15.42 9.50
CA LYS A 272 34.37 16.77 9.53
C LYS A 272 32.85 16.73 9.55
N TYR A 273 32.22 15.85 8.77
CA TYR A 273 30.76 15.87 8.54
C TYR A 273 30.04 14.58 8.94
N ASN A 274 30.76 13.54 9.40
CA ASN A 274 30.14 12.31 9.92
C ASN A 274 29.14 12.57 11.06
N LYS A 275 29.46 13.49 12.00
CA LYS A 275 28.52 13.85 13.07
C LYS A 275 27.23 14.46 12.52
N ALA A 276 27.32 15.26 11.46
CA ALA A 276 26.15 15.84 10.81
C ALA A 276 25.30 14.75 10.12
N ILE A 277 25.95 13.78 9.46
CA ILE A 277 25.28 12.60 8.87
C ILE A 277 24.56 11.80 9.96
N GLU A 278 25.20 11.56 11.11
CA GLU A 278 24.60 10.83 12.22
C GLU A 278 23.36 11.54 12.77
N TYR A 279 23.40 12.86 12.95
CA TYR A 279 22.23 13.62 13.38
C TYR A 279 21.11 13.62 12.34
N LEU A 280 21.45 13.73 11.05
CA LEU A 280 20.46 13.61 9.96
C LEU A 280 19.82 12.22 9.97
N ALA A 281 20.63 11.17 10.11
CA ALA A 281 20.16 9.80 10.21
C ALA A 281 19.23 9.61 11.41
N ALA A 282 19.58 10.16 12.58
CA ALA A 282 18.77 10.10 13.79
C ALA A 282 17.45 10.85 13.61
N GLY A 283 17.49 12.09 13.11
CA GLY A 283 16.30 12.88 12.85
C GLY A 283 15.34 12.18 11.88
N TYR A 284 15.85 11.68 10.75
CA TYR A 284 15.05 10.94 9.78
C TYR A 284 14.43 9.67 10.40
N ALA A 285 15.25 8.89 11.13
CA ALA A 285 14.84 7.64 11.76
C ALA A 285 13.82 7.81 12.90
N VAL A 286 13.59 9.04 13.37
CA VAL A 286 12.58 9.38 14.38
C VAL A 286 11.35 10.00 13.72
N ILE A 287 11.56 11.03 12.89
CA ILE A 287 10.46 11.80 12.27
C ILE A 287 9.59 10.91 11.38
N VAL A 288 10.20 10.08 10.53
CA VAL A 288 9.45 9.25 9.58
C VAL A 288 8.60 8.20 10.29
N PRO A 289 9.14 7.38 11.22
CA PRO A 289 8.31 6.46 12.00
C PRO A 289 7.23 7.16 12.83
N ILE A 290 7.53 8.31 13.46
CA ILE A 290 6.51 9.05 14.21
C ILE A 290 5.38 9.50 13.28
N GLY A 291 5.68 10.05 12.11
CA GLY A 291 4.65 10.46 11.16
C GLY A 291 3.74 9.31 10.73
N PHE A 292 4.29 8.12 10.46
CA PHE A 292 3.47 6.93 10.23
C PHE A 292 2.67 6.49 11.47
N ALA A 293 3.24 6.62 12.68
CA ALA A 293 2.59 6.23 13.93
C ALA A 293 1.38 7.10 14.28
N ILE A 294 1.34 8.36 13.80
CA ILE A 294 0.19 9.24 14.02
C ILE A 294 -1.09 8.62 13.45
N VAL A 295 -1.03 7.94 12.30
CA VAL A 295 -2.20 7.36 11.65
C VAL A 295 -2.95 6.33 12.52
N PRO A 296 -2.33 5.21 12.96
CA PRO A 296 -3.01 4.24 13.82
C PRO A 296 -3.43 4.84 15.16
N LEU A 297 -2.62 5.74 15.75
CA LEU A 297 -2.97 6.38 17.02
C LEU A 297 -4.21 7.28 16.86
N PHE A 298 -4.26 8.08 15.80
CA PHE A 298 -5.41 8.91 15.49
C PHE A 298 -6.66 8.07 15.27
N VAL A 299 -6.57 6.98 14.50
CA VAL A 299 -7.72 6.09 14.28
C VAL A 299 -8.19 5.41 15.58
N LEU A 300 -7.28 5.00 16.46
CA LEU A 300 -7.64 4.32 17.71
C LEU A 300 -8.27 5.23 18.77
N PHE A 301 -7.84 6.48 18.83
CA PHE A 301 -8.18 7.38 19.93
C PHE A 301 -9.11 8.54 19.52
N CYS A 302 -9.24 8.82 18.22
CA CYS A 302 -10.02 9.96 17.72
C CYS A 302 -11.14 9.57 16.73
N LYS A 303 -11.28 8.29 16.35
CA LYS A 303 -12.31 7.76 15.43
C LYS A 303 -12.92 6.45 15.94
#